data_AF-A0AAW3WGN7-F1
#
_entry.id   AF-A0AAW3WGN7-F1
#
_cell.length_a   1.000
_cell.length_b   1.000
_cell.length_c   1.000
_cell.angle_alpha   90.00
_cell.angle_beta   90.00
_cell.angle_gamma   90.00
#
_symmetry.space_group_name_H-M   'P 1'
#
loop_
_entity.id
_entity.type
_entity.pdbx_description
1 polymer ?
#
loop_
_entity_poly.entity_id
_entity_poly.type
_entity_poly.pdbx_seq_one_letter_code
_entity_poly.pdbx_strand_id
1 'polypeptide(L)'
;MDSKVKKMLISLMTFSITCLSFAGFSISANAATNNATVNLSSKQQLITGFGASSAWCGALNDSSMDTLYKNIGLSILRVRIDPNEGWNKGDYSRWADELSNAKKAAARGAIVFATPWSPPASMKTNNSIKGQGSLKISSYADYAAYLKTFANYFANN
;
A
#
# COMPACT_ATOMS: atom_id res chain seq x y z
N MET A 1 -49.60 69.74 13.56
CA MET A 1 -48.36 69.31 12.87
C MET A 1 -48.75 68.57 11.60
N ASP A 2 -48.30 69.06 10.45
CA ASP A 2 -48.69 68.57 9.12
C ASP A 2 -48.37 67.05 8.96
N SER A 3 -49.24 66.31 8.29
CA SER A 3 -49.08 64.85 8.09
C SER A 3 -47.78 64.51 7.35
N LYS A 4 -47.28 65.43 6.52
CA LYS A 4 -45.99 65.33 5.86
C LYS A 4 -44.82 65.44 6.83
N VAL A 5 -44.91 66.34 7.82
CA VAL A 5 -43.88 66.55 8.85
C VAL A 5 -43.79 65.35 9.79
N LYS A 6 -44.93 64.75 10.14
CA LYS A 6 -44.99 63.52 10.97
C LYS A 6 -44.36 62.31 10.27
N LYS A 7 -44.59 62.15 8.96
CA LYS A 7 -43.96 61.09 8.15
C LYS A 7 -42.46 61.31 7.97
N MET A 8 -42.01 62.56 7.84
CA MET A 8 -40.59 62.90 7.72
C MET A 8 -39.82 62.65 9.03
N LEU A 9 -40.42 62.94 10.18
CA LEU A 9 -39.85 62.66 11.51
C LEU A 9 -39.80 61.15 11.84
N ILE A 10 -40.82 60.39 11.44
CA ILE A 10 -40.83 58.92 11.61
C ILE A 10 -39.80 58.26 10.68
N SER A 11 -39.59 58.80 9.48
CA SER A 11 -38.53 58.36 8.55
C SER A 11 -37.12 58.71 9.05
N LEU A 12 -36.95 59.80 9.80
CA LEU A 12 -35.64 60.18 10.36
C LEU A 12 -35.27 59.35 11.61
N MET A 13 -36.25 58.98 12.45
CA MET A 13 -35.99 58.12 13.62
C MET A 13 -35.75 56.65 13.26
N THR A 14 -36.26 56.17 12.12
CA THR A 14 -35.98 54.80 11.64
C THR A 14 -34.66 54.68 10.88
N PHE A 15 -34.09 55.80 10.41
CA PHE A 15 -32.77 55.81 9.78
C PHE A 15 -31.60 55.81 10.78
N SER A 16 -31.87 56.10 12.06
CA SER A 16 -30.82 56.20 13.09
C SER A 16 -30.53 54.89 13.84
N ILE A 17 -31.31 53.81 13.61
CA ILE A 17 -31.13 52.52 14.30
C ILE A 17 -30.54 51.44 13.37
N THR A 18 -30.52 51.66 12.05
CA THR A 18 -29.92 50.72 11.08
C THR A 18 -28.48 51.06 10.69
N CYS A 19 -27.87 52.09 11.32
CA CYS A 19 -26.46 52.42 11.13
C CYS A 19 -25.60 52.13 12.37
N LEU A 20 -26.05 51.21 13.24
CA LEU A 20 -25.09 50.43 14.01
C LEU A 20 -24.48 49.43 13.02
N SER A 21 -23.44 49.91 12.35
CA SER A 21 -22.46 49.07 11.69
C SER A 21 -22.30 47.83 12.54
N PHE A 22 -22.63 46.67 12.00
CA PHE A 22 -22.05 45.41 12.46
C PHE A 22 -20.55 45.68 12.37
N ALA A 23 -19.95 46.18 13.45
CA ALA A 23 -18.51 46.24 13.58
C ALA A 23 -18.16 44.77 13.47
N GLY A 24 -17.75 44.37 12.26
CA GLY A 24 -17.26 43.04 11.98
C GLY A 24 -16.06 42.89 12.88
N PHE A 25 -16.30 42.42 14.09
CA PHE A 25 -15.29 41.85 14.94
C PHE A 25 -14.80 40.68 14.11
N SER A 26 -13.77 40.95 13.32
CA SER A 26 -12.92 39.93 12.77
C SER A 26 -12.29 39.30 14.00
N ILE A 27 -12.93 38.24 14.50
CA ILE A 27 -12.28 37.35 15.43
C ILE A 27 -11.17 36.75 14.58
N SER A 28 -9.96 37.30 14.67
CA SER A 28 -8.79 36.64 14.13
C SER A 28 -8.71 35.31 14.85
N ALA A 29 -9.19 34.25 14.20
CA ALA A 29 -8.90 32.92 14.63
C ALA A 29 -7.38 32.81 14.52
N ASN A 30 -6.70 32.82 15.67
CA ASN A 30 -5.30 32.44 15.74
C ASN A 30 -5.26 30.97 15.32
N ALA A 31 -5.06 30.71 14.02
CA ALA A 31 -4.66 29.39 13.58
C ALA A 31 -3.43 29.05 14.41
N ALA A 32 -3.50 27.99 15.21
CA ALA A 32 -2.34 27.52 15.93
C ALA A 32 -1.25 27.25 14.88
N THR A 33 -0.20 28.06 14.89
CA THR A 33 0.97 27.91 14.01
C THR A 33 1.83 26.78 14.57
N ASN A 34 1.25 25.58 14.64
CA ASN A 34 1.97 24.36 14.93
C ASN A 34 2.80 24.01 13.69
N ASN A 35 3.97 24.63 13.60
CA ASN A 35 4.89 24.41 12.49
C ASN A 35 5.49 22.99 12.59
N ALA A 36 5.49 22.27 11.48
CA ALA A 36 6.25 21.03 11.36
C ALA A 36 7.72 21.36 11.05
N THR A 37 8.64 20.94 11.93
CA THR A 37 10.07 21.13 11.73
C THR A 37 10.69 19.88 11.11
N VAL A 38 11.34 20.03 9.95
CA VAL A 38 12.10 18.97 9.28
C VAL A 38 13.58 19.27 9.35
N ASN A 39 14.34 18.47 10.09
CA ASN A 39 15.80 18.62 10.21
C ASN A 39 16.53 17.62 9.30
N LEU A 40 17.03 18.11 8.15
CA LEU A 40 17.71 17.28 7.15
C LEU A 40 19.10 16.76 7.60
N SER A 41 19.68 17.30 8.67
CA SER A 41 20.93 16.75 9.25
C SER A 41 20.69 15.55 10.16
N SER A 42 19.46 15.37 10.67
CA SER A 42 19.07 14.26 11.54
C SER A 42 18.56 13.06 10.73
N LYS A 43 19.47 12.40 10.01
CA LYS A 43 19.15 11.21 9.21
C LYS A 43 18.68 10.05 10.09
N GLN A 44 17.66 9.33 9.63
CA GLN A 44 17.12 8.13 10.29
C GLN A 44 17.43 6.88 9.43
N GLN A 45 16.51 5.91 9.37
CA GLN A 45 16.66 4.71 8.56
C GLN A 45 16.67 5.00 7.05
N LEU A 46 17.40 4.18 6.30
CA LEU A 46 17.26 4.11 4.85
C LEU A 46 15.92 3.47 4.51
N ILE A 47 15.15 4.10 3.63
CA ILE A 47 13.90 3.54 3.12
C ILE A 47 14.21 2.66 1.92
N THR A 48 14.05 1.34 2.06
CA THR A 48 14.24 0.38 0.96
C THR A 48 13.19 0.54 -0.12
N GLY A 49 11.94 0.80 0.26
CA GLY A 49 10.85 0.96 -0.71
C GLY A 49 9.46 0.71 -0.16
N PHE A 50 8.48 0.76 -1.07
CA PHE A 50 7.09 0.45 -0.82
C PHE A 50 6.60 -0.52 -1.90
N GLY A 51 5.62 -1.35 -1.57
CA GLY A 51 5.27 -2.48 -2.42
C GLY A 51 3.90 -3.07 -2.19
N ALA A 52 3.60 -4.07 -3.01
CA ALA A 52 2.39 -4.88 -2.94
C ALA A 52 2.72 -6.37 -3.19
N SER A 53 1.71 -7.22 -3.08
CA SER A 53 1.85 -8.66 -3.34
C SER A 53 1.05 -9.09 -4.56
N SER A 54 1.60 -10.02 -5.34
CA SER A 54 0.91 -10.70 -6.44
C SER A 54 0.34 -12.07 -6.06
N ALA A 55 0.39 -12.44 -4.78
CA ALA A 55 -0.09 -13.71 -4.29
C ALA A 55 -1.57 -13.92 -4.64
N TRP A 56 -1.86 -15.00 -5.38
CA TRP A 56 -3.19 -15.34 -5.91
C TRP A 56 -3.76 -14.35 -6.93
N CYS A 57 -2.93 -13.50 -7.54
CA CYS A 57 -3.38 -12.59 -8.61
C CYS A 57 -3.26 -13.20 -10.02
N GLY A 58 -2.75 -14.43 -10.14
CA GLY A 58 -2.35 -15.00 -11.44
C GLY A 58 -1.23 -14.19 -12.10
N ALA A 59 -1.05 -14.36 -13.41
CA ALA A 59 -0.14 -13.52 -14.19
C ALA A 59 -0.78 -12.16 -14.48
N LEU A 60 -0.23 -11.09 -13.88
CA LEU A 60 -0.68 -9.73 -14.08
C LEU A 60 -0.27 -9.22 -15.48
N ASN A 61 -1.15 -8.44 -16.12
CA ASN A 61 -0.84 -7.81 -17.40
C ASN A 61 0.10 -6.59 -17.25
N ASP A 62 0.66 -6.13 -18.37
CA ASP A 62 1.65 -5.06 -18.35
C ASP A 62 1.06 -3.71 -17.96
N SER A 63 -0.20 -3.43 -18.28
CA SER A 63 -0.88 -2.19 -17.90
C SER A 63 -1.02 -2.06 -16.38
N SER A 64 -1.37 -3.15 -15.69
CA SER A 64 -1.41 -3.19 -14.22
C SER A 64 -0.01 -3.01 -13.63
N MET A 65 1.00 -3.67 -14.20
CA MET A 65 2.39 -3.54 -13.73
C MET A 65 2.97 -2.15 -13.99
N ASP A 66 2.67 -1.51 -15.11
CA ASP A 66 3.03 -0.12 -15.39
C ASP A 66 2.36 0.83 -14.41
N THR A 67 1.07 0.63 -14.13
CA THR A 67 0.36 1.47 -13.17
C THR A 67 1.04 1.43 -11.80
N LEU A 68 1.39 0.24 -11.32
CA LEU A 68 1.95 0.04 -9.99
C LEU A 68 3.45 0.38 -9.88
N TYR A 69 4.28 -0.12 -10.79
CA TYR A 69 5.74 -0.06 -10.65
C TYR A 69 6.40 1.03 -11.48
N LYS A 70 5.67 1.64 -12.44
CA LYS A 70 6.17 2.76 -13.25
C LYS A 70 5.49 4.08 -12.89
N ASN A 71 4.16 4.11 -12.83
CA ASN A 71 3.42 5.36 -12.68
C ASN A 71 3.36 5.84 -11.23
N ILE A 72 2.95 4.96 -10.29
CA ILE A 72 2.95 5.30 -8.85
C ILE A 72 4.28 4.94 -8.14
N GLY A 73 5.18 4.25 -8.84
CA GLY A 73 6.56 4.02 -8.40
C GLY A 73 6.72 3.07 -7.21
N LEU A 74 5.89 2.02 -7.10
CA LEU A 74 6.22 0.92 -6.18
C LEU A 74 7.58 0.32 -6.56
N SER A 75 8.35 -0.06 -5.55
CA SER A 75 9.73 -0.55 -5.71
C SER A 75 9.96 -1.92 -5.08
N ILE A 76 8.92 -2.55 -4.53
CA ILE A 76 8.99 -3.89 -3.94
C ILE A 76 7.79 -4.74 -4.41
N LEU A 77 8.05 -5.93 -4.95
CA LEU A 77 7.03 -6.96 -5.18
C LEU A 77 7.22 -8.12 -4.19
N ARG A 78 6.11 -8.54 -3.57
CA ARG A 78 6.04 -9.77 -2.78
C ARG A 78 5.33 -10.88 -3.55
N VAL A 79 6.06 -11.94 -3.92
CA VAL A 79 5.49 -13.12 -4.59
C VAL A 79 5.17 -14.26 -3.62
N ARG A 80 4.25 -15.13 -4.02
CA ARG A 80 3.93 -16.37 -3.31
C ARG A 80 4.77 -17.54 -3.79
N ILE A 81 5.30 -18.29 -2.83
CA ILE A 81 5.82 -19.64 -3.09
C ILE A 81 4.63 -20.60 -2.97
N ASP A 82 4.02 -20.96 -4.11
CA ASP A 82 2.91 -21.92 -4.16
C ASP A 82 3.40 -23.33 -3.78
N PRO A 83 2.76 -24.06 -2.83
CA PRO A 83 3.06 -25.46 -2.56
C PRO A 83 3.10 -26.30 -3.83
N ASN A 84 4.26 -26.86 -4.11
CA ASN A 84 4.51 -27.63 -5.32
C ASN A 84 5.17 -28.98 -4.98
N GLU A 85 4.43 -30.07 -5.17
CA GLU A 85 4.96 -31.44 -4.97
C GLU A 85 5.96 -31.86 -6.06
N GLY A 86 5.95 -31.18 -7.21
CA GLY A 86 6.84 -31.45 -8.35
C GLY A 86 8.19 -30.74 -8.28
N TRP A 87 8.48 -30.01 -7.21
CA TRP A 87 9.66 -29.14 -7.08
C TRP A 87 11.00 -29.85 -7.33
N ASN A 88 11.11 -31.13 -6.96
CA ASN A 88 12.30 -31.95 -7.12
C ASN A 88 12.28 -32.82 -8.40
N LYS A 89 11.27 -32.64 -9.26
CA LYS A 89 11.10 -33.35 -10.53
C LYS A 89 11.21 -32.43 -11.75
N GLY A 90 11.56 -31.16 -11.54
CA GLY A 90 11.63 -30.15 -12.60
C GLY A 90 10.28 -29.59 -13.04
N ASP A 91 9.19 -29.89 -12.32
CA ASP A 91 7.89 -29.25 -12.56
C ASP A 91 7.80 -27.95 -11.75
N TYR A 92 7.87 -26.82 -12.44
CA TYR A 92 7.76 -25.48 -11.86
C TYR A 92 6.50 -24.73 -12.31
N SER A 93 5.53 -25.44 -12.89
CA SER A 93 4.30 -24.86 -13.44
C SER A 93 3.53 -24.03 -12.40
N ARG A 94 3.53 -24.48 -11.13
CA ARG A 94 2.95 -23.79 -9.96
C ARG A 94 3.57 -22.41 -9.67
N TRP A 95 4.76 -22.13 -10.19
CA TRP A 95 5.50 -20.90 -9.93
C TRP A 95 5.58 -19.97 -11.15
N ALA A 96 4.99 -20.37 -12.29
CA ALA A 96 5.13 -19.66 -13.56
C ALA A 96 4.50 -18.25 -13.53
N ASP A 97 3.30 -18.12 -12.96
CA ASP A 97 2.63 -16.82 -12.84
C ASP A 97 3.45 -15.83 -12.00
N GLU A 98 3.99 -16.30 -10.88
CA GLU A 98 4.79 -15.47 -9.98
C GLU A 98 6.16 -15.13 -10.58
N LEU A 99 6.74 -16.01 -11.39
CA LEU A 99 7.93 -15.70 -12.16
C LEU A 99 7.64 -14.60 -13.20
N SER A 100 6.52 -14.70 -13.92
CA SER A 100 6.08 -13.67 -14.87
C SER A 100 5.90 -12.32 -14.17
N ASN A 101 5.26 -12.31 -13.00
CA ASN A 101 5.08 -11.10 -12.19
C ASN A 101 6.41 -10.53 -11.71
N ALA A 102 7.32 -11.36 -11.21
CA ALA A 102 8.64 -10.96 -10.75
C ALA A 102 9.45 -10.30 -11.88
N LYS A 103 9.47 -10.90 -13.08
CA LYS A 103 10.14 -10.34 -14.25
C LYS A 103 9.62 -8.96 -14.61
N LYS A 104 8.30 -8.78 -14.61
CA LYS A 104 7.66 -7.50 -14.96
C LYS A 104 7.95 -6.41 -13.93
N ALA A 105 7.94 -6.74 -12.65
CA ALA A 105 8.28 -5.79 -11.58
C ALA A 105 9.78 -5.43 -11.61
N ALA A 106 10.66 -6.42 -11.78
CA ALA A 106 12.11 -6.21 -11.88
C ALA A 106 12.49 -5.35 -13.10
N ALA A 107 11.84 -5.57 -14.25
CA ALA A 107 12.02 -4.74 -15.44
C ALA A 107 11.61 -3.27 -15.23
N ARG A 108 10.83 -2.98 -14.19
CA ARG A 108 10.40 -1.63 -13.77
C ARG A 108 11.20 -1.10 -12.57
N GLY A 109 12.27 -1.79 -12.19
CA GLY A 109 13.19 -1.36 -11.13
C GLY A 109 12.80 -1.80 -9.72
N ALA A 110 11.79 -2.66 -9.56
CA ALA A 110 11.42 -3.19 -8.26
C ALA A 110 12.31 -4.36 -7.83
N ILE A 111 12.61 -4.45 -6.54
CA ILE A 111 13.14 -5.68 -5.95
C ILE A 111 12.00 -6.67 -5.70
N VAL A 112 12.33 -7.96 -5.66
CA VAL A 112 11.35 -9.04 -5.45
C VAL A 112 11.76 -9.87 -4.24
N PHE A 113 10.82 -10.15 -3.34
CA PHE A 113 10.97 -11.16 -2.30
C PHE A 113 9.79 -12.12 -2.28
N ALA A 114 9.99 -13.30 -1.70
CA ALA A 114 9.01 -14.37 -1.74
C ALA A 114 8.55 -14.79 -0.34
N THR A 115 7.32 -15.28 -0.22
CA THR A 115 6.82 -15.86 1.03
C THR A 115 6.09 -17.18 0.76
N PRO A 116 6.45 -18.27 1.46
CA PRO A 116 5.65 -19.49 1.50
C PRO A 116 4.56 -19.37 2.57
N TRP A 117 3.32 -19.76 2.24
CA TRP A 117 2.24 -19.92 3.22
C TRP A 117 2.13 -21.35 3.76
N SER A 118 2.64 -22.31 3.00
CA SER A 118 2.72 -23.72 3.40
C SER A 118 3.88 -24.39 2.66
N PRO A 119 4.55 -25.36 3.28
CA PRO A 119 5.29 -26.39 2.57
C PRO A 119 4.36 -27.22 1.65
N PRO A 120 4.92 -28.03 0.72
CA PRO A 120 4.20 -29.13 0.10
C PRO A 120 3.49 -30.01 1.16
N ALA A 121 2.34 -30.58 0.81
CA ALA A 121 1.53 -31.38 1.73
C ALA A 121 2.32 -32.57 2.26
N SER A 122 3.15 -33.19 1.42
CA SER A 122 4.06 -34.29 1.79
C SER A 122 4.98 -33.97 2.99
N MET A 123 5.35 -32.70 3.16
CA MET A 123 6.22 -32.22 4.23
C MET A 123 5.46 -31.83 5.51
N LYS A 124 4.12 -31.85 5.52
CA LYS A 124 3.30 -31.39 6.64
C LYS A 124 2.75 -32.52 7.48
N THR A 125 2.68 -32.34 8.81
CA THR A 125 2.21 -33.36 9.77
C THR A 125 0.78 -33.84 9.50
N ASN A 126 -0.05 -33.00 8.89
CA ASN A 126 -1.42 -33.32 8.52
C ASN A 126 -1.61 -33.72 7.05
N ASN A 127 -0.53 -33.89 6.29
CA ASN A 127 -0.53 -34.20 4.85
C ASN A 127 -1.46 -33.28 4.02
N SER A 128 -1.61 -32.01 4.42
CA SER A 128 -2.49 -31.04 3.77
C SER A 128 -1.90 -29.64 3.81
N ILE A 129 -1.97 -28.92 2.70
CA ILE A 129 -1.57 -27.50 2.62
C ILE A 129 -2.54 -26.57 3.40
N LYS A 130 -3.69 -27.09 3.84
CA LYS A 130 -4.70 -26.37 4.63
C LYS A 130 -4.76 -26.91 6.06
N GLY A 131 -5.40 -26.14 6.94
CA GLY A 131 -5.67 -26.56 8.33
C GLY A 131 -4.44 -26.57 9.26
N GLN A 132 -4.65 -27.09 10.47
CA GLN A 132 -3.71 -26.99 11.59
C GLN A 132 -2.60 -28.05 11.55
N GLY A 133 -1.72 -27.99 10.54
CA GLY A 133 -0.52 -28.83 10.45
C GLY A 133 0.76 -28.00 10.45
N SER A 134 1.83 -28.56 11.01
CA SER A 134 3.17 -27.97 11.03
C SER A 134 4.09 -28.69 10.03
N LEU A 135 5.25 -28.10 9.75
CA LEU A 135 6.32 -28.76 9.02
C LEU A 135 6.84 -29.95 9.85
N LYS A 136 6.94 -31.14 9.25
CA LYS A 136 7.56 -32.31 9.90
C LYS A 136 9.03 -32.01 10.19
N ILE A 137 9.50 -32.34 11.39
CA ILE A 137 10.92 -32.21 11.77
C ILE A 137 11.81 -32.98 10.78
N SER A 138 11.37 -34.17 10.38
CA SER A 138 12.07 -34.99 9.38
C SER A 138 12.13 -34.37 7.98
N SER A 139 11.33 -33.34 7.69
CA SER A 139 11.30 -32.65 6.39
C SER A 139 12.03 -31.30 6.40
N TYR A 140 12.78 -30.95 7.45
CA TYR A 140 13.47 -29.65 7.52
C TYR A 140 14.52 -29.49 6.42
N ALA A 141 15.32 -30.53 6.16
CA ALA A 141 16.31 -30.51 5.08
C ALA A 141 15.64 -30.37 3.71
N ASP A 142 14.56 -31.14 3.47
CA ASP A 142 13.79 -31.06 2.23
C ASP A 142 13.13 -29.70 2.03
N TYR A 143 12.62 -29.09 3.11
CA TYR A 143 12.01 -27.76 3.03
C TYR A 143 13.05 -26.67 2.77
N ALA A 144 14.25 -26.77 3.34
CA ALA A 144 15.35 -25.86 2.99
C ALA A 144 15.77 -26.02 1.51
N ALA A 145 15.84 -27.25 1.01
CA ALA A 145 16.12 -27.54 -0.39
C ALA A 145 14.99 -27.04 -1.31
N TYR A 146 13.74 -27.15 -0.88
CA TYR A 146 12.56 -26.61 -1.57
C TYR A 146 12.66 -25.10 -1.76
N LEU A 147 12.95 -24.36 -0.68
CA LEU A 147 13.11 -22.90 -0.75
C LEU A 147 14.30 -22.48 -1.62
N LYS A 148 15.42 -23.21 -1.54
CA LYS A 148 16.58 -23.00 -2.42
C LYS A 148 16.24 -23.26 -3.89
N THR A 149 15.46 -24.30 -4.16
CA THR A 149 15.03 -24.64 -5.53
C THR A 149 14.16 -23.54 -6.13
N PHE A 150 13.22 -22.99 -5.35
CA PHE A 150 12.45 -21.83 -5.75
C PHE A 150 13.34 -20.62 -6.07
N ALA A 151 14.27 -20.30 -5.17
CA ALA A 151 15.19 -19.18 -5.35
C ALA A 151 16.06 -19.35 -6.62
N ASN A 152 16.60 -20.55 -6.84
CA ASN A 152 17.38 -20.86 -8.04
C ASN A 152 16.54 -20.78 -9.32
N TYR A 153 15.30 -21.26 -9.29
CA TYR A 153 14.39 -21.17 -10.43
C TYR A 153 14.15 -19.70 -10.82
N PHE A 154 13.92 -18.82 -9.85
CA PHE A 154 13.77 -17.38 -10.10
C PHE A 154 15.06 -16.70 -10.54
N ALA A 155 16.20 -17.07 -9.97
CA ALA A 155 17.49 -16.46 -10.34
C ALA A 155 17.95 -16.84 -11.76
N ASN A 156 17.59 -18.04 -12.23
CA ASN A 156 18.05 -18.57 -13.52
C ASN A 156 17.10 -18.26 -14.69
N ASN A 157 15.99 -17.56 -14.45
CA ASN A 157 14.99 -17.27 -15.48
C ASN A 157 14.57 -15.81 -15.46
#